data_AF-A0A2D9XKW2-F1
#
_entry.id   AF-A0A2D9XKW2-F1
#
_cell.length_a   1.000
_cell.length_b   1.000
_cell.length_c   1.000
_cell.angle_alpha   90.00
_cell.angle_beta   90.00
_cell.angle_gamma   90.00
#
_symmetry.space_group_name_H-M   'P 1'
#
loop_
_entity.id
_entity.type
_entity.pdbx_description
1 polymer ?
#
loop_
_entity_poly.entity_id
_entity_poly.type
_entity_poly.pdbx_seq_one_letter_code
_entity_poly.pdbx_strand_id
1 'polypeptide(L)'
;MKYFEELKNKGFEIKFRKECEDGKGYDLYLTISKGDSWLEIFYSMSNSKGYYFTSDSVDCYAEGCGWDIDHEQILCDYFGVEELKEI
;
A
#
# COMPACT_ATOMS: atom_id res chain seq x y z
N MET A 1 -1.50 -16.26 9.28
CA MET A 1 -0.85 -15.08 9.88
C MET A 1 -1.04 -13.96 8.88
N LYS A 2 -1.37 -12.73 9.31
CA LYS A 2 -1.52 -11.62 8.36
C LYS A 2 -0.15 -11.30 7.76
N TYR A 3 -0.09 -11.08 6.45
CA TYR A 3 1.14 -10.77 5.71
C TYR A 3 1.84 -9.54 6.29
N PHE A 4 1.06 -8.58 6.77
CA PHE A 4 1.55 -7.40 7.48
C PHE A 4 2.46 -7.73 8.68
N GLU A 5 2.11 -8.76 9.46
CA GLU A 5 2.88 -9.18 10.63
C GLU A 5 4.15 -9.95 10.22
N GLU A 6 4.11 -10.67 9.10
CA GLU A 6 5.29 -11.33 8.54
C GLU A 6 6.36 -10.32 8.11
N LEU A 7 5.96 -9.22 7.47
CA LEU A 7 6.86 -8.16 7.06
C LEU A 7 7.46 -7.42 8.27
N LYS A 8 6.66 -7.11 9.28
CA LYS A 8 7.17 -6.53 10.54
C LYS A 8 8.22 -7.43 11.21
N ASN A 9 7.96 -8.74 11.28
CA ASN A 9 8.91 -9.70 11.84
C ASN A 9 10.22 -9.78 11.04
N LYS A 10 10.19 -9.46 9.74
CA LYS A 10 11.38 -9.35 8.86
C LYS A 10 12.09 -7.99 8.97
N GLY A 11 11.61 -7.09 9.85
CA GLY A 11 12.20 -5.78 10.11
C GLY A 11 11.73 -4.68 9.16
N PHE A 12 10.64 -4.88 8.42
CA PHE A 12 10.03 -3.83 7.61
C PHE A 12 9.10 -2.96 8.45
N GLU A 13 9.12 -1.66 8.18
CA GLU A 13 8.15 -0.69 8.67
C GLU A 13 7.20 -0.32 7.53
N ILE A 14 5.89 -0.34 7.80
CA ILE A 14 4.85 -0.05 6.81
C ILE A 14 4.01 1.13 7.31
N LYS A 15 3.81 2.13 6.44
CA LYS A 15 3.05 3.35 6.71
C LYS A 15 2.01 3.57 5.62
N PHE A 16 0.88 4.11 6.04
CA PHE A 16 -0.19 4.55 5.16
C PHE A 16 -0.39 6.05 5.34
N ARG A 17 -0.41 6.79 4.24
CA ARG A 17 -0.76 8.23 4.22
C ARG A 17 -1.94 8.43 3.29
N LYS A 18 -2.98 9.08 3.81
CA LYS A 18 -4.17 9.46 3.01
C LYS A 18 -4.07 10.94 2.66
N GLU A 19 -4.29 11.25 1.40
CA GLU A 19 -4.31 12.61 0.88
C GLU A 19 -5.54 12.81 -0.02
N CYS A 20 -5.81 14.07 -0.37
CA CYS A 20 -6.88 14.45 -1.32
C CYS A 20 -8.27 13.85 -0.99
N GLU A 21 -8.55 13.57 0.29
CA GLU A 21 -9.82 12.95 0.68
C GLU A 21 -10.99 13.90 0.39
N ASP A 22 -11.89 13.43 -0.47
CA ASP A 22 -13.15 14.08 -0.78
C ASP A 22 -14.33 13.10 -0.63
N GLY A 23 -15.55 13.60 -0.82
CA GLY A 23 -16.76 12.75 -0.74
C GLY A 23 -16.83 11.64 -1.80
N LYS A 24 -15.88 11.55 -2.74
CA LYS A 24 -15.82 10.58 -3.83
C LYS A 24 -14.68 9.58 -3.68
N GLY A 25 -13.60 9.93 -3.00
CA GLY A 25 -12.41 9.10 -2.90
C GLY A 25 -11.29 9.74 -2.08
N TYR A 26 -10.12 9.10 -2.11
CA TYR A 26 -8.89 9.64 -1.52
C TYR A 26 -7.68 9.01 -2.19
N ASP A 27 -6.56 9.70 -2.14
CA ASP A 27 -5.25 9.19 -2.53
C ASP A 27 -4.63 8.46 -1.34
N LEU A 28 -4.08 7.28 -1.59
CA LEU A 28 -3.45 6.43 -0.59
C LEU A 28 -2.02 6.12 -1.00
N TYR A 29 -1.10 6.54 -0.16
CA TYR A 29 0.32 6.22 -0.27
C TYR A 29 0.65 5.10 0.71
N LEU A 30 1.18 4.00 0.19
CA LEU A 30 1.77 2.91 0.96
C LEU A 30 3.29 3.07 0.91
N THR A 31 3.90 3.37 2.05
CA THR A 31 5.36 3.43 2.20
C THR A 31 5.83 2.21 2.99
N ILE A 32 6.76 1.45 2.43
CA ILE A 32 7.43 0.32 3.06
C ILE A 32 8.91 0.68 3.20
N SER A 33 9.50 0.46 4.36
CA SER A 33 10.89 0.86 4.63
C SER A 33 11.62 -0.17 5.48
N LYS A 34 12.94 -0.23 5.32
CA LYS A 34 13.84 -1.10 6.09
C LYS A 34 15.24 -0.50 6.09
N GLY A 35 15.70 -0.07 7.26
CA GLY A 35 16.91 0.75 7.37
C GLY A 35 16.74 2.05 6.58
N ASP A 36 17.70 2.36 5.72
CA ASP A 36 17.67 3.57 4.87
C ASP A 36 16.95 3.37 3.53
N SER A 37 16.50 2.14 3.20
CA SER A 37 15.82 1.82 1.94
C SER A 37 14.30 1.95 2.08
N TRP A 38 13.62 2.30 0.99
CA TRP A 38 12.15 2.40 0.97
C TRP A 38 11.55 2.13 -0.42
N LEU A 39 10.26 1.78 -0.39
CA LEU A 39 9.37 1.56 -1.52
C LEU A 39 8.06 2.32 -1.21
N GLU A 40 7.63 3.22 -2.09
CA GLU A 40 6.37 3.96 -1.99
C GLU A 40 5.51 3.68 -3.21
N ILE A 41 4.23 3.40 -2.96
CA ILE A 41 3.27 3.04 -4.00
C ILE A 41 2.03 3.90 -3.80
N PHE A 42 1.52 4.46 -4.90
CA PHE A 42 0.34 5.30 -4.91
C PHE A 42 -0.90 4.54 -5.40
N TYR A 43 -2.03 4.79 -4.73
CA TYR A 43 -3.34 4.26 -5.06
C TYR A 43 -4.39 5.39 -5.01
N SER A 44 -5.18 5.53 -6.07
CA SER A 44 -6.37 6.39 -6.05
C SER A 44 -7.60 5.54 -5.69
N MET A 45 -8.20 5.79 -4.53
CA MET A 45 -9.30 5.00 -3.95
C MET A 45 -10.67 5.64 -4.20
N SER A 46 -11.71 4.86 -4.50
CA SER A 46 -13.07 5.37 -4.77
C SER A 46 -14.11 4.99 -3.71
N ASN A 47 -14.55 5.98 -2.91
CA ASN A 47 -15.64 5.82 -1.92
C ASN A 47 -16.98 5.42 -2.56
N SER A 48 -17.22 5.84 -3.82
CA SER A 48 -18.48 5.58 -4.53
C SER A 48 -18.66 4.12 -4.98
N LYS A 49 -17.57 3.35 -5.06
CA LYS A 49 -17.56 1.98 -5.59
C LYS A 49 -17.17 0.94 -4.53
N GLY A 50 -16.62 1.35 -3.37
CA GLY A 50 -16.09 0.46 -2.34
C GLY A 50 -14.56 0.38 -2.39
N TYR A 51 -13.97 -0.80 -2.24
CA TYR A 51 -12.51 -0.99 -2.31
C TYR A 51 -11.99 -1.09 -3.75
N TYR A 52 -12.38 -0.09 -4.56
CA TYR A 52 -11.92 0.03 -5.93
C TYR A 52 -10.77 1.03 -6.03
N PHE A 53 -9.77 0.70 -6.83
CA PHE A 53 -8.55 1.50 -6.94
C PHE A 53 -7.99 1.55 -8.37
N THR A 54 -7.10 2.51 -8.59
CA THR A 54 -6.10 2.48 -9.65
C THR A 54 -4.76 2.75 -9.01
N SER A 55 -3.74 1.95 -9.32
CA SER A 55 -2.36 2.25 -8.89
C SER A 55 -1.65 3.05 -9.98
N ASP A 56 -0.78 3.95 -9.56
CA ASP A 56 0.15 4.65 -10.43
C ASP A 56 1.52 4.67 -9.73
N SER A 57 2.58 4.70 -10.52
CA SER A 57 3.96 5.06 -10.16
C SER A 57 4.49 4.49 -8.84
N VAL A 58 5.47 3.60 -8.96
CA VAL A 58 6.22 3.07 -7.82
C VAL A 58 7.53 3.85 -7.69
N ASP A 59 7.72 4.52 -6.57
CA ASP A 59 8.97 5.18 -6.22
C ASP A 59 9.74 4.32 -5.21
N CYS A 60 11.06 4.30 -5.31
CA CYS A 60 11.88 3.49 -4.42
C CYS A 60 13.31 4.03 -4.29
N TYR A 61 13.96 3.67 -3.20
CA TYR A 61 15.34 4.06 -2.91
C TYR A 61 16.19 2.86 -2.48
N ALA A 62 17.43 2.83 -2.99
CA ALA A 62 18.41 1.77 -2.77
C ALA A 62 17.82 0.38 -3.11
N GLU A 63 17.78 -0.55 -2.15
CA GLU A 63 17.28 -1.91 -2.40
C GLU A 63 15.74 -1.98 -2.46
N GLY A 64 15.03 -0.88 -2.16
CA GLY A 64 13.57 -0.85 -2.12
C GLY A 64 12.88 -1.32 -3.40
N CYS A 65 13.46 -1.02 -4.56
CA CYS A 65 12.92 -1.40 -5.87
C CYS A 65 13.00 -2.92 -6.13
N GLY A 66 13.91 -3.61 -5.43
CA GLY A 66 14.16 -5.04 -5.61
C GLY A 66 13.41 -5.91 -4.61
N TRP A 67 12.59 -5.32 -3.74
CA TRP A 67 11.82 -6.07 -2.77
C TRP A 67 10.63 -6.76 -3.44
N ASP A 68 10.58 -8.09 -3.31
CA ASP A 68 9.45 -8.91 -3.73
C ASP A 68 8.34 -8.84 -2.66
N ILE A 69 7.60 -7.73 -2.67
CA ILE A 69 6.54 -7.44 -1.70
C ILE A 69 5.19 -7.36 -2.41
N ASP A 70 4.24 -8.14 -1.90
CA ASP A 70 2.85 -8.11 -2.34
C ASP A 70 2.12 -6.94 -1.67
N HIS A 71 2.20 -5.77 -2.29
CA HIS A 71 1.58 -4.55 -1.79
C HIS A 71 0.05 -4.61 -1.81
N GLU A 72 -0.56 -5.40 -2.68
CA GLU A 72 -2.02 -5.59 -2.69
C GLU A 72 -2.47 -6.39 -1.47
N GLN A 73 -1.74 -7.46 -1.13
CA GLN A 73 -2.02 -8.23 0.08
C GLN A 73 -1.88 -7.39 1.36
N ILE A 74 -0.91 -6.45 1.39
CA ILE A 74 -0.77 -5.47 2.48
C ILE A 74 -2.03 -4.61 2.62
N LEU A 75 -2.58 -4.13 1.51
CA LEU A 75 -3.79 -3.32 1.50
C LEU A 75 -5.03 -4.13 1.88
N CYS A 76 -5.17 -5.36 1.37
CA CYS A 76 -6.22 -6.29 1.78
C CYS A 76 -6.22 -6.51 3.30
N ASP A 77 -5.03 -6.75 3.88
CA ASP A 77 -4.85 -6.89 5.34
C ASP A 77 -5.25 -5.62 6.12
N TYR A 78 -4.92 -4.44 5.57
CA TYR A 78 -5.20 -3.13 6.16
C TYR A 78 -6.70 -2.81 6.15
N PHE A 79 -7.39 -3.06 5.04
CA PHE A 79 -8.82 -2.82 4.90
C PHE A 79 -9.69 -3.96 5.46
N GLY A 80 -9.09 -5.13 5.73
CA GLY A 80 -9.83 -6.31 6.19
C GLY A 80 -10.70 -6.93 5.11
N VAL A 81 -10.21 -6.94 3.86
CA VAL A 81 -10.89 -7.53 2.69
C VAL A 81 -10.05 -8.62 2.08
N GLU A 82 -10.69 -9.50 1.29
CA GLU A 82 -9.99 -10.59 0.61
C GLU A 82 -9.32 -10.14 -0.70
N GLU A 83 -9.94 -9.21 -1.41
CA GLU A 83 -9.46 -8.69 -2.69
C GLU A 83 -9.75 -7.19 -2.82
N LEU A 84 -8.85 -6.47 -3.48
CA LEU A 84 -9.12 -5.15 -4.03
C LEU A 84 -9.61 -5.27 -5.46
N LYS A 85 -10.36 -4.28 -5.95
CA LYS A 85 -10.89 -4.27 -7.32
C LYS A 85 -10.31 -3.11 -8.12
N GLU A 86 -9.73 -3.38 -9.28
CA GLU A 86 -9.27 -2.30 -10.15
C GLU A 86 -10.46 -1.61 -10.85
N ILE A 87 -10.35 -0.31 -11.15
CA ILE A 87 -11.40 0.51 -11.82
C ILE A 87 -11.32 0.42 -13.35
#